data_AF-A0AAD5MMS1-F1
#
_entry.id   AF-A0AAD5MMS1-F1
#
_cell.length_a   1.000
_cell.length_b   1.000
_cell.length_c   1.000
_cell.angle_alpha   90.00
_cell.angle_beta   90.00
_cell.angle_gamma   90.00
#
_symmetry.space_group_name_H-M   'P 1'
#
loop_
_entity.id
_entity.type
_entity.pdbx_description
1 polymer ?
#
loop_
_entity_poly.entity_id
_entity_poly.type
_entity_poly.pdbx_seq_one_letter_code
_entity_poly.pdbx_strand_id
1 'polypeptide(L)'
;MLRGDSTLLSLRKKIFCICDTVVELRDGHELEPADEAQNHMSIYPSSFIFIHDTFYIDYALPNSQDISEPIRAFMARKNALIL
;
A
#
# COMPACT_ATOMS: atom_id res chain seq x y z
N MET A 1 -2.11 -8.92 -19.52
CA MET A 1 -1.70 -10.26 -19.03
C MET A 1 -0.54 -10.12 -18.05
N LEU A 2 -0.56 -10.86 -16.94
CA LEU A 2 0.57 -11.00 -16.00
C LEU A 2 1.39 -12.23 -16.43
N ARG A 3 2.72 -12.15 -16.41
CA ARG A 3 3.63 -13.24 -16.81
C ARG A 3 4.80 -13.30 -15.84
N GLY A 4 5.50 -14.43 -15.77
CA GLY A 4 6.64 -14.63 -14.87
C GLY A 4 7.83 -13.71 -15.14
N ASP A 5 7.91 -13.11 -16.33
CA ASP A 5 8.91 -12.12 -16.74
C ASP A 5 8.49 -10.67 -16.45
N SER A 6 7.30 -10.44 -15.86
CA SER A 6 6.83 -9.10 -15.54
C SER A 6 7.65 -8.50 -14.39
N THR A 7 8.17 -7.30 -14.59
CA THR A 7 8.86 -6.56 -13.52
C THR A 7 7.89 -6.18 -12.40
N LEU A 8 8.40 -6.01 -11.17
CA LEU A 8 7.59 -5.57 -10.03
C LEU A 8 6.90 -4.23 -10.29
N LEU A 9 7.56 -3.28 -10.97
CA LEU A 9 6.95 -2.03 -11.38
C LEU A 9 5.76 -2.23 -12.33
N SER A 10 5.85 -3.21 -13.24
CA SER A 10 4.76 -3.54 -14.16
C SER A 10 3.60 -4.24 -13.45
N LEU A 11 3.89 -5.08 -12.45
CA LEU A 11 2.90 -5.71 -11.58
C LEU A 11 2.18 -4.64 -10.75
N ARG A 12 2.92 -3.73 -10.10
CA ARG A 12 2.40 -2.63 -9.30
C ARG A 12 1.36 -1.80 -10.05
N LYS A 13 1.66 -1.43 -11.31
CA LYS A 13 0.71 -0.66 -12.15
C LYS A 13 -0.58 -1.39 -12.50
N LYS A 14 -0.64 -2.72 -12.31
CA LYS A 14 -1.83 -3.54 -12.57
C LYS A 14 -2.62 -3.84 -11.30
N ILE A 15 -2.06 -3.59 -10.13
CA ILE A 15 -2.77 -3.71 -8.86
C ILE A 15 -3.49 -2.38 -8.62
N PHE A 16 -4.80 -2.42 -8.71
CA PHE A 16 -5.68 -1.28 -8.44
C PHE A 16 -6.77 -1.74 -7.49
N CYS A 17 -6.92 -1.08 -6.35
CA CYS A 17 -8.01 -1.32 -5.41
C CYS A 17 -9.05 -0.22 -5.58
N ILE A 18 -10.33 -0.58 -5.68
CA ILE A 18 -11.40 0.44 -5.73
C ILE A 18 -11.42 1.31 -4.47
N CYS A 19 -10.98 0.77 -3.34
CA CYS A 19 -10.86 1.53 -2.10
C CYS A 19 -9.87 2.68 -2.22
N ASP A 20 -8.90 2.63 -3.14
CA ASP A 20 -7.90 3.69 -3.36
C ASP A 20 -8.54 5.00 -3.83
N THR A 21 -9.70 4.90 -4.50
CA THR A 21 -10.44 6.06 -5.02
C THR A 21 -11.56 6.52 -4.10
N VAL A 22 -11.73 5.88 -2.93
CA VAL A 22 -12.77 6.26 -1.96
C VAL A 22 -12.33 7.54 -1.26
N VAL A 23 -13.26 8.48 -1.14
CA VAL A 23 -13.15 9.70 -0.34
C VAL A 23 -14.19 9.60 0.76
N GLU A 24 -13.77 9.75 2.02
CA GLU A 24 -14.71 9.80 3.14
C GLU A 24 -15.48 11.13 3.10
N LEU A 25 -16.81 11.04 3.14
CA LEU A 25 -17.66 12.23 3.29
C LEU A 25 -17.60 12.70 4.74
N ARG A 26 -17.49 14.02 4.93
CA ARG A 26 -17.58 14.63 6.25
C ARG A 26 -19.05 14.86 6.58
N ASP A 27 -19.44 14.52 7.81
CA ASP A 27 -20.80 14.73 8.31
C ASP A 27 -21.24 16.18 8.10
N GLY A 28 -22.38 16.37 7.43
CA GLY A 28 -22.95 17.68 7.11
C GLY A 28 -22.40 18.36 5.85
N HIS A 29 -21.49 17.69 5.12
CA HIS A 29 -20.89 18.18 3.86
C HIS A 29 -21.11 17.20 2.67
N GLU A 30 -22.10 16.30 2.75
CA GLU A 30 -22.30 15.21 1.78
C GLU A 30 -22.69 15.69 0.38
N LEU A 31 -23.18 16.93 0.26
CA LEU A 31 -23.56 17.55 -1.01
C LEU A 31 -22.43 18.37 -1.64
N GLU A 32 -21.33 18.58 -0.92
CA GLU A 32 -20.15 19.27 -1.44
C GLU A 32 -19.35 18.33 -2.36
N PRO A 33 -18.66 18.87 -3.38
CA PRO A 33 -17.77 18.05 -4.20
C PRO A 33 -16.70 17.38 -3.34
N ALA A 34 -16.46 16.09 -3.58
CA ALA A 34 -15.41 15.35 -2.90
C ALA A 34 -14.04 15.96 -3.23
N ASP A 35 -13.22 16.20 -2.20
CA ASP A 35 -11.82 16.59 -2.39
C ASP A 35 -11.01 15.35 -2.80
N GLU A 36 -10.60 15.29 -4.06
CA GLU A 36 -9.80 14.18 -4.59
C GLU A 36 -8.45 14.02 -3.87
N ALA A 37 -7.93 15.08 -3.24
CA ALA A 37 -6.72 15.00 -2.42
C ALA A 37 -6.93 14.20 -1.12
N GLN A 38 -8.19 13.94 -0.75
CA GLN A 38 -8.57 13.14 0.42
C GLN A 38 -8.93 11.69 0.05
N ASN A 39 -8.67 11.25 -1.19
CA ASN A 39 -8.86 9.85 -1.50
C ASN A 39 -7.86 8.96 -0.72
N HIS A 40 -8.23 7.70 -0.51
CA HIS A 40 -7.44 6.76 0.27
C HIS A 40 -6.01 6.58 -0.25
N MET A 41 -5.79 6.60 -1.56
CA MET A 41 -4.45 6.53 -2.14
C MET A 41 -3.57 7.72 -1.75
N SER A 42 -4.17 8.90 -1.58
CA SER A 42 -3.44 10.13 -1.23
C SER A 42 -3.14 10.19 0.27
N ILE A 43 -4.08 9.73 1.11
CA ILE A 43 -3.90 9.72 2.57
C ILE A 43 -3.07 8.51 3.06
N TYR A 44 -3.09 7.39 2.33
CA TYR A 44 -2.32 6.17 2.61
C TYR A 44 -1.44 5.78 1.40
N PRO A 45 -0.42 6.59 1.07
CA PRO A 45 0.39 6.39 -0.15
C PRO A 45 1.39 5.22 -0.05
N SER A 46 1.63 4.72 1.17
CA SER A 46 2.63 3.71 1.45
C SER A 46 2.13 2.31 1.11
N SER A 47 2.92 1.54 0.37
CA SER A 47 2.62 0.13 0.12
C SER A 47 3.91 -0.70 0.02
N PHE A 48 3.77 -2.02 0.12
CA PHE A 48 4.86 -2.95 -0.14
C PHE A 48 4.32 -4.22 -0.80
N ILE A 49 5.20 -4.91 -1.52
CA ILE A 49 4.94 -6.25 -2.03
C ILE A 49 5.82 -7.21 -1.25
N PHE A 50 5.23 -8.28 -0.71
CA PHE A 50 5.96 -9.34 -0.03
C PHE A 50 5.98 -10.60 -0.90
N ILE A 51 7.19 -11.10 -1.23
CA ILE A 51 7.38 -12.32 -2.01
C ILE A 51 8.41 -13.18 -1.28
N HIS A 52 7.98 -14.37 -0.87
CA HIS A 52 8.75 -15.34 -0.08
C HIS A 52 9.25 -14.80 1.26
N ASP A 53 10.40 -14.14 1.30
CA ASP A 53 11.07 -13.62 2.48
C ASP A 53 11.50 -12.15 2.32
N THR A 54 11.14 -11.54 1.19
CA THR A 54 11.61 -10.22 0.80
C THR A 54 10.46 -9.23 0.72
N PHE A 55 10.64 -8.08 1.38
CA PHE A 55 9.75 -6.92 1.27
C PHE A 55 10.30 -5.95 0.22
N TYR A 56 9.48 -5.65 -0.78
CA TYR A 56 9.73 -4.63 -1.79
C TYR A 56 8.87 -3.41 -1.45
N ILE A 57 9.50 -2.37 -0.91
CA ILE A 57 8.81 -1.15 -0.48
C ILE A 57 8.57 -0.25 -1.69
N ASP A 58 7.32 0.16 -1.91
CA ASP A 58 6.96 1.04 -3.02
C ASP A 58 7.11 2.50 -2.60
N TYR A 59 8.10 3.19 -3.19
CA TYR A 59 8.33 4.62 -3.03
C TYR A 59 7.88 5.44 -4.25
N ALA A 60 7.00 4.90 -5.10
CA ALA A 60 6.57 5.58 -6.32
C ALA A 60 5.68 6.82 -6.07
N LEU A 61 5.02 6.91 -4.91
CA LEU A 61 4.17 8.04 -4.54
C LEU A 61 4.93 9.02 -3.63
N PRO A 62 4.73 10.35 -3.79
CA PRO A 62 5.26 11.32 -2.85
C PRO A 62 4.78 11.01 -1.41
N ASN A 63 5.65 11.23 -0.42
CA ASN A 63 5.37 11.00 1.00
C ASN A 63 5.11 9.53 1.42
N SER A 64 5.28 8.56 0.53
CA SER A 64 5.30 7.14 0.91
C SER A 64 6.42 6.85 1.92
N GLN A 65 6.16 5.99 2.89
CA GLN A 65 7.09 5.59 3.95
C GLN A 65 7.15 4.06 4.05
N ASP A 66 8.21 3.53 4.67
CA ASP A 66 8.29 2.10 4.96
C ASP A 66 7.33 1.73 6.10
N ILE A 67 6.14 1.27 5.74
CA ILE A 67 5.14 0.76 6.69
C ILE A 67 5.35 -0.71 7.07
N SER A 68 6.34 -1.38 6.48
CA SER A 68 6.56 -2.81 6.70
C SER A 68 7.48 -3.11 7.89
N GLU A 69 8.17 -2.10 8.43
CA GLU A 69 9.08 -2.26 9.58
C GLU A 69 8.43 -3.00 10.78
N PRO A 70 7.24 -2.62 11.26
CA PRO A 70 6.60 -3.33 12.38
C PRO A 70 6.31 -4.79 12.07
N ILE A 71 5.95 -5.09 10.80
CA ILE A 71 5.66 -6.44 10.33
C ILE A 71 6.95 -7.26 10.31
N ARG A 72 8.04 -6.71 9.76
CA ARG A 72 9.35 -7.38 9.76
C ARG A 72 9.83 -7.65 11.19
N ALA A 73 9.70 -6.67 12.09
CA ALA A 73 10.06 -6.82 13.49
C ALA A 73 9.25 -7.92 14.18
N PHE A 74 7.94 -8.00 13.89
CA PHE A 74 7.09 -9.08 14.38
C PHE A 74 7.51 -10.46 13.84
N MET A 75 7.79 -10.57 12.54
CA MET A 75 8.22 -11.83 11.94
C MET A 75 9.59 -12.30 12.46
N ALA A 76 10.52 -11.38 12.71
CA ALA A 76 11.82 -11.69 13.30
C ALA A 76 11.70 -12.30 14.70
N ARG A 77 10.73 -11.84 15.52
CA ARG A 77 10.47 -12.41 16.86
C ARG A 77 9.94 -13.85 16.79
N LYS A 78 9.16 -14.19 15.75
CA LYS A 78 8.60 -15.53 15.58
C LYS A 78 9.68 -16.58 15.28
N ASN A 79 10.75 -16.19 14.59
CA ASN A 79 11.90 -17.05 14.35
C ASN A 79 12.77 -17.28 15.60
N ALA A 80 12.70 -16.40 16.59
CA ALA A 80 13.44 -16.52 17.85
C ALA A 80 12.78 -17.44 18.89
N LEU A 81 11.51 -17.84 18.68
CA LEU A 81 10.75 -18.73 19.58
C LEU A 81 10.70 -20.19 19.11
N ILE A 82 11.29 -20.51 17.95
CA ILE A 82 11.30 -21.86 17.35
C ILE A 82 12.71 -22.52 17.43
N LEU A 83 13.65 -21.90 18.13
CA LEU A 83 14.95 -22.47 18.51
C LEU A 83 15.08 -22.49 20.04
#